data_AF-A0A534NA58-F1
#
_entry.id   AF-A0A534NA58-F1
#
_cell.length_a   1.000
_cell.length_b   1.000
_cell.length_c   1.000
_cell.angle_alpha   90.00
_cell.angle_beta   90.00
_cell.angle_gamma   90.00
#
_symmetry.space_group_name_H-M   'P 1'
#
loop_
_entity.id
_entity.type
_entity.pdbx_description
1 polymer ?
#
loop_
_entity_poly.entity_id
_entity_poly.type
_entity_poly.pdbx_seq_one_letter_code
_entity_poly.pdbx_strand_id
1 'polypeptide(L)'
;MKIGIFGVVVAFLFLPIVAFAQNVGGPVKSIEDVNTADLPNDSVVIISKDETDLPGYVHERFVFVHQDCPGGAQIVDRYGPPINPTDPNLRQFERAQCADLRQRDMDDRGD
;
A
#
# COMPACT_ATOMS: atom_id res chain seq x y z
N MET A 1 37.46 45.21 42.17
CA MET A 1 37.28 44.96 40.73
C MET A 1 36.33 43.76 40.58
N LYS A 2 35.16 44.02 39.96
CA LYS A 2 34.28 43.11 39.18
C LYS A 2 33.72 41.86 39.88
N ILE A 3 32.50 41.94 40.39
CA ILE A 3 31.21 41.50 39.77
C ILE A 3 31.11 39.97 39.72
N GLY A 4 30.45 39.40 40.74
CA GLY A 4 29.93 38.05 40.73
C GLY A 4 28.77 37.98 39.74
N ILE A 5 28.93 37.17 38.70
CA ILE A 5 27.93 36.98 37.66
C ILE A 5 26.93 35.96 38.16
N PHE A 6 25.70 36.44 38.23
CA PHE A 6 24.46 35.73 38.49
C PHE A 6 24.36 34.42 37.71
N GLY A 7 23.89 33.38 38.40
CA GLY A 7 23.54 32.11 37.81
C GLY A 7 22.49 32.28 36.72
N VAL A 8 22.86 31.94 35.50
CA VAL A 8 21.92 31.71 34.41
C VAL A 8 21.62 30.22 34.43
N VAL A 9 20.56 29.85 35.13
CA VAL A 9 19.92 28.54 34.96
C VAL A 9 19.39 28.53 33.53
N VAL A 10 20.16 27.92 32.62
CA VAL A 10 19.69 27.59 31.29
C VAL A 10 18.61 26.54 31.46
N ALA A 11 17.36 27.01 31.49
CA ALA A 11 16.19 26.19 31.34
C ALA A 11 16.31 25.47 29.98
N PHE A 12 16.78 24.23 30.02
CA PHE A 12 16.57 23.30 28.93
C PHE A 12 15.07 23.19 28.75
N LEU A 13 14.58 23.87 27.71
CA LEU A 13 13.26 23.67 27.14
C LEU A 13 13.13 22.18 26.86
N PHE A 14 12.49 21.47 27.77
CA PHE A 14 11.91 20.16 27.51
C PHE A 14 10.85 20.37 26.44
N LEU A 15 11.28 20.36 25.18
CA LEU A 15 10.39 20.01 24.08
C LEU A 15 10.11 18.52 24.30
N PRO A 16 8.88 18.10 24.61
CA PRO A 16 8.51 16.75 24.25
C PRO A 16 8.55 16.77 22.73
N ILE A 17 9.65 16.29 22.16
CA ILE A 17 9.62 15.80 20.79
C ILE A 17 8.59 14.68 20.88
N VAL A 18 7.35 15.01 20.52
CA VAL A 18 6.36 14.02 20.18
C VAL A 18 6.98 13.36 18.97
N ALA A 19 7.76 12.30 19.23
CA ALA A 19 8.11 11.33 18.23
C ALA A 19 6.76 10.75 17.83
N PHE A 20 6.10 11.41 16.88
CA PHE A 20 5.09 10.76 16.07
C PHE A 20 5.78 9.51 15.57
N ALA A 21 5.27 8.38 16.07
CA ALA A 21 5.69 7.07 15.68
C ALA A 21 5.91 7.08 14.18
N GLN A 22 7.14 6.78 13.75
CA GLN A 22 7.47 6.50 12.37
C GLN A 22 6.85 5.14 11.98
N ASN A 23 5.55 4.97 12.17
CA ASN A 23 4.81 3.74 11.91
C ASN A 23 3.67 3.93 10.90
N VAL A 24 3.89 4.82 9.93
CA VAL A 24 3.05 4.90 8.72
C VAL A 24 4.00 5.18 7.57
N GLY A 25 4.36 4.14 6.82
CA GLY A 25 5.23 4.26 5.65
C GLY A 25 6.55 3.50 5.75
N GLY A 26 6.50 2.20 6.05
CA GLY A 26 7.50 1.32 5.44
C GLY A 26 7.33 1.44 3.91
N PRO A 27 8.43 1.51 3.12
CA PRO A 27 8.33 1.62 1.67
C PRO A 27 7.48 0.47 1.15
N VAL A 28 6.41 0.83 0.46
CA VAL A 28 5.59 -0.08 -0.33
C VAL A 28 6.52 -0.95 -1.15
N LYS A 29 6.51 -2.25 -0.85
CA LYS A 29 7.22 -3.27 -1.63
C LYS A 29 6.71 -3.17 -3.07
N SER A 30 7.48 -2.52 -3.93
CA SER A 30 7.20 -2.37 -5.36
C SER A 30 6.90 -3.74 -5.99
N ILE A 31 6.15 -3.73 -7.09
CA ILE A 31 5.80 -4.90 -7.93
C ILE A 31 7.02 -5.80 -8.19
N GLU A 32 8.21 -5.19 -8.26
CA GLU A 32 9.51 -5.83 -8.47
C GLU A 32 9.88 -6.88 -7.42
N ASP A 33 9.29 -6.83 -6.22
CA ASP A 33 9.56 -7.78 -5.13
C ASP A 33 8.49 -8.87 -5.02
N VAL A 34 7.39 -8.76 -5.79
CA VAL A 34 6.40 -9.83 -5.93
C VAL A 34 6.71 -10.55 -7.23
N ASN A 35 7.42 -11.68 -7.14
CA ASN A 35 7.67 -12.52 -8.30
C ASN A 35 6.36 -13.17 -8.77
N THR A 36 5.64 -12.49 -9.65
CA THR A 36 4.35 -12.94 -10.19
C THR A 36 4.48 -14.18 -11.08
N ALA A 37 5.69 -14.49 -11.56
CA ALA A 37 5.96 -15.68 -12.36
C ALA A 37 5.77 -16.99 -11.58
N ASP A 38 5.94 -16.96 -10.25
CA ASP A 38 5.76 -18.12 -9.37
C ASP A 38 4.33 -18.24 -8.82
N LEU A 39 3.46 -17.27 -9.13
CA LEU A 39 2.10 -17.24 -8.61
C LEU A 39 1.13 -17.97 -9.56
N PRO A 40 0.17 -18.74 -9.00
CA PRO A 40 -0.82 -19.42 -9.82
C PRO A 40 -1.71 -18.40 -10.54
N ASN A 41 -2.07 -18.71 -11.79
CA ASN A 41 -3.05 -17.94 -12.54
C ASN A 41 -4.41 -17.93 -11.80
N ASP A 42 -5.13 -16.82 -11.89
CA ASP A 42 -6.41 -16.58 -11.20
C ASP A 42 -6.31 -16.57 -9.67
N SER A 43 -5.27 -15.93 -9.15
CA SER A 43 -5.01 -15.83 -7.72
C SER A 43 -4.91 -14.38 -7.21
N VAL A 44 -5.25 -14.20 -5.94
CA VAL A 44 -5.15 -12.94 -5.21
C VAL A 44 -4.11 -13.10 -4.11
N VAL A 45 -3.09 -12.26 -4.11
CA VAL A 45 -2.00 -12.25 -3.11
C VAL A 45 -1.98 -10.91 -2.40
N ILE A 46 -2.27 -10.91 -1.09
CA ILE A 46 -2.23 -9.71 -0.27
C ILE A 46 -0.76 -9.31 -0.03
N ILE A 47 -0.40 -8.10 -0.41
CA ILE A 47 0.94 -7.51 -0.24
C ILE A 47 1.04 -6.82 1.11
N SER A 48 0.04 -5.98 1.42
CA SER A 48 -0.01 -5.24 2.67
C SER A 48 -1.45 -5.06 3.13
N LYS A 49 -1.60 -4.95 4.44
CA LYS A 49 -2.86 -4.72 5.11
C LYS A 49 -2.61 -3.82 6.31
N ASP A 50 -3.12 -2.60 6.25
CA ASP A 50 -2.99 -1.60 7.28
C ASP A 50 -4.38 -1.32 7.88
N GLU A 51 -4.46 -1.25 9.21
CA GLU A 51 -5.70 -0.87 9.90
C GLU A 51 -5.95 0.64 9.71
N THR A 52 -7.22 1.01 9.57
CA THR A 52 -7.62 2.43 9.51
C THR A 52 -8.27 2.85 10.82
N ASP A 53 -8.38 4.16 11.04
CA ASP A 53 -9.08 4.72 12.21
C ASP A 53 -10.60 4.44 12.19
N LEU A 54 -11.13 3.92 11.08
CA LEU A 54 -12.53 3.57 10.92
C LEU A 54 -12.76 2.09 11.25
N PRO A 55 -13.64 1.75 12.21
CA PRO A 55 -13.88 0.37 12.59
C PRO A 55 -14.45 -0.43 11.41
N GLY A 56 -13.82 -1.56 11.10
CA GLY A 56 -14.22 -2.44 10.00
C GLY A 56 -13.66 -2.04 8.63
N TYR A 57 -12.84 -0.99 8.56
CA TYR A 57 -12.16 -0.56 7.34
C TYR A 57 -10.66 -0.82 7.45
N VAL A 58 -10.10 -1.38 6.37
CA VAL A 58 -8.68 -1.63 6.21
C VAL A 58 -8.21 -1.04 4.89
N HIS A 59 -6.95 -0.66 4.86
CA HIS A 59 -6.23 -0.37 3.64
C HIS A 59 -5.51 -1.65 3.22
N GLU A 60 -5.91 -2.23 2.10
CA GLU A 60 -5.33 -3.47 1.59
C GLU A 60 -4.75 -3.24 0.20
N ARG A 61 -3.49 -3.65 0.04
CA ARG A 61 -2.85 -3.73 -1.27
C ARG A 61 -2.66 -5.20 -1.62
N PHE A 62 -3.09 -5.61 -2.80
CA PHE A 62 -2.96 -6.98 -3.27
C PHE A 62 -2.60 -7.03 -4.75
N VAL A 63 -2.02 -8.16 -5.17
CA VAL A 63 -1.79 -8.50 -6.57
C VAL A 63 -2.85 -9.49 -7.01
N PHE A 64 -3.51 -9.20 -8.13
CA PHE A 64 -4.30 -10.18 -8.85
C PHE A 64 -3.51 -10.66 -10.06
N VAL A 65 -3.25 -11.96 -10.14
CA VAL A 65 -2.48 -12.58 -11.22
C VAL A 65 -3.44 -13.23 -12.20
N HIS A 66 -3.48 -12.70 -13.42
CA HIS A 66 -4.29 -13.29 -14.49
C HIS A 66 -3.68 -12.99 -15.86
N GLN A 67 -3.75 -13.98 -16.76
CA GLN A 67 -3.25 -13.86 -18.14
C GLN A 67 -3.96 -12.77 -18.98
N ASP A 68 -5.15 -12.35 -18.56
CA ASP A 68 -5.91 -11.29 -19.24
C ASP A 68 -5.45 -9.89 -18.81
N CYS A 69 -4.67 -9.77 -17.74
CA CYS A 69 -4.13 -8.49 -17.29
C CYS A 69 -2.97 -8.07 -18.19
N PRO A 70 -2.83 -6.78 -18.53
CA PRO A 70 -1.61 -6.27 -19.16
C PRO A 70 -0.39 -6.63 -18.28
N GLY A 71 0.61 -7.31 -18.85
CA GLY A 71 1.78 -7.76 -18.09
C GLY A 71 1.54 -8.95 -17.14
N GLY A 72 0.38 -9.61 -17.22
CA GLY A 72 0.08 -10.87 -16.50
C GLY A 72 -0.34 -10.72 -15.03
N ALA A 73 -0.34 -9.50 -14.49
CA ALA A 73 -0.82 -9.20 -13.15
C ALA A 73 -1.26 -7.74 -13.03
N GLN A 74 -2.12 -7.44 -12.05
CA GLN A 74 -2.46 -6.08 -11.65
C GLN A 74 -2.32 -5.90 -10.15
N ILE A 75 -1.86 -4.72 -9.73
CA ILE A 75 -1.86 -4.33 -8.33
C ILE A 75 -3.08 -3.49 -8.05
N VAL A 76 -3.80 -3.87 -7.00
CA VAL A 76 -4.97 -3.18 -6.52
C VAL A 76 -4.66 -2.64 -5.14
N ASP A 77 -4.93 -1.36 -4.98
CA ASP A 77 -4.82 -0.62 -3.74
C ASP A 77 -6.21 -0.13 -3.37
N ARG A 78 -6.76 -0.62 -2.25
CA ARG A 78 -8.13 -0.26 -1.84
C ARG A 78 -8.27 0.00 -0.36
N TYR A 79 -9.18 0.92 -0.06
CA TYR A 79 -9.73 1.14 1.28
C TYR A 79 -11.13 0.55 1.33
N GLY A 80 -11.42 -0.24 2.36
CA GLY A 80 -12.74 -0.82 2.50
C GLY A 80 -12.81 -1.95 3.52
N PRO A 81 -13.91 -2.72 3.50
CA PRO A 81 -13.98 -3.97 4.25
C PRO A 81 -12.87 -4.93 3.80
N PRO A 82 -12.34 -5.75 4.73
CA PRO A 82 -11.27 -6.68 4.44
C PRO A 82 -11.69 -7.67 3.36
N ILE A 83 -10.81 -7.86 2.37
CA ILE A 83 -11.05 -8.80 1.28
C ILE A 83 -10.86 -10.23 1.74
N ASN A 84 -11.63 -11.13 1.12
CA ASN A 84 -11.33 -12.55 1.15
C ASN A 84 -10.64 -12.94 -0.17
N PRO A 85 -9.34 -13.32 -0.15
CA PRO A 85 -8.60 -13.66 -1.37
C PRO A 85 -9.14 -14.93 -2.07
N THR A 86 -9.96 -15.72 -1.38
CA THR A 86 -10.63 -16.91 -1.95
C THR A 86 -12.03 -16.63 -2.48
N ASP A 87 -12.53 -15.39 -2.36
CA ASP A 87 -13.86 -15.01 -2.82
C ASP A 87 -13.95 -15.10 -4.36
N PRO A 88 -14.83 -15.95 -4.92
CA PRO A 88 -15.01 -16.04 -6.36
C PRO A 88 -15.51 -14.73 -6.99
N ASN A 89 -16.28 -13.91 -6.26
CA ASN A 89 -16.78 -12.64 -6.79
C ASN A 89 -15.65 -11.63 -6.96
N LEU A 90 -14.72 -11.58 -6.00
CA LEU A 90 -13.53 -10.75 -6.10
C LEU A 90 -12.72 -11.13 -7.35
N ARG A 91 -12.43 -12.43 -7.54
CA ARG A 91 -11.69 -12.89 -8.72
C ARG A 91 -12.39 -12.57 -10.04
N GLN A 92 -13.70 -12.73 -10.09
CA GLN A 92 -14.47 -12.37 -11.29
C GLN A 92 -14.43 -10.87 -11.58
N PHE A 93 -14.56 -10.03 -10.55
CA PHE A 93 -14.46 -8.59 -10.67
C PHE A 93 -13.08 -8.17 -11.18
N GLU A 94 -12.01 -8.66 -10.56
CA GLU A 94 -10.63 -8.33 -10.95
C GLU A 94 -10.31 -8.82 -12.37
N ARG A 95 -10.81 -9.99 -12.77
CA ARG A 95 -10.69 -10.49 -14.14
C ARG A 95 -11.36 -9.57 -15.15
N ALA A 96 -12.55 -9.06 -14.84
CA ALA A 96 -13.24 -8.11 -15.70
C ALA A 96 -12.46 -6.79 -15.83
N GLN A 97 -11.86 -6.30 -14.74
CA GLN A 97 -10.99 -5.12 -14.76
C GLN A 97 -9.75 -5.37 -15.63
N CYS A 98 -9.09 -6.53 -15.50
CA CYS A 98 -7.96 -6.88 -16.36
C CYS A 98 -8.33 -6.89 -17.85
N ALA A 99 -9.49 -7.43 -18.20
CA ALA A 99 -9.96 -7.45 -19.59
C ALA A 99 -10.19 -6.04 -20.15
N ASP A 100 -10.76 -5.13 -19.34
CA ASP A 100 -10.95 -3.72 -19.71
C ASP A 100 -9.61 -2.99 -19.87
N LEU A 101 -8.67 -3.18 -18.94
CA LEU A 101 -7.32 -2.61 -19.02
C LEU A 101 -6.58 -3.09 -20.26
N ARG A 102 -6.71 -4.37 -20.63
CA ARG A 102 -6.12 -4.92 -21.85
C ARG A 102 -6.70 -4.28 -23.11
N GLN A 103 -8.00 -3.99 -23.16
CA GLN A 103 -8.60 -3.32 -24.30
C GLN A 103 -8.03 -1.91 -24.47
N ARG A 104 -7.96 -1.14 -23.39
CA ARG A 104 -7.39 0.22 -23.39
C ARG A 104 -5.91 0.23 -23.79
N ASP A 105 -5.13 -0.72 -23.28
CA ASP A 105 -3.71 -0.88 -23.62
C ASP A 105 -3.47 -1.24 -25.10
N MET A 106 -4.43 -1.91 -25.75
CA MET A 106 -4.39 -2.17 -27.20
C MET A 106 -4.77 -0.92 -27.99
N ASP A 107 -5.78 -0.18 -27.54
CA ASP A 107 -6.20 1.07 -28.18
C ASP A 107 -5.07 2.12 -28.14
N ASP A 108 -4.39 2.26 -27.00
CA ASP A 108 -3.28 3.21 -26.80
C ASP A 108 -2.02 2.88 -27.66
N ARG A 109 -1.84 1.63 -28.08
CA ARG A 109 -0.73 1.22 -28.97
C ARG A 109 -1.07 1.35 -30.46
N GLY A 110 -2.31 1.75 -30.78
CA GLY A 110 -2.84 1.80 -32.13
C GLY A 110 -2.53 3.06 -32.95
N ASP A 111 -1.79 4.04 -32.41
CA ASP A 111 -1.45 5.32 -33.08
C ASP A 111 0.03 5.41 -33.51
#